data_AF-A0A917GE85-F1
#
_entry.id   AF-A0A917GE85-F1
#
_cell.length_a   1.000
_cell.length_b   1.000
_cell.length_c   1.000
_cell.angle_alpha   90.00
_cell.angle_beta   90.00
_cell.angle_gamma   90.00
#
_symmetry.space_group_name_H-M   'P 1'
#
loop_
_entity.id
_entity.type
_entity.pdbx_description
1 polymer ?
#
loop_
_entity_poly.entity_id
_entity_poly.type
_entity_poly.pdbx_seq_one_letter_code
_entity_poly.pdbx_strand_id
1 'polypeptide(L)' 'MTSLIYKEEAYKIIGICMEVHNQLGKGFNEIVYADALEIEFMDHNILYSREKKYGIVTKEIYFHINTKQTLLLMIK' A
#
# COMPACT_ATOMS: atom_id res chain seq x y z
N MET A 1 2.78 4.51 25.97
CA MET A 1 2.46 4.79 24.55
C MET A 1 3.69 4.47 23.73
N THR A 2 3.60 3.52 22.82
CA THR A 2 4.72 3.08 21.97
C THR A 2 5.10 4.20 21.01
N SER A 3 6.36 4.62 21.02
CA SER A 3 6.87 5.58 20.03
C SER A 3 6.91 4.92 18.66
N LEU A 4 6.25 5.52 17.67
CA LEU A 4 6.41 5.13 16.27
C LEU A 4 7.85 5.38 15.84
N ILE A 5 8.52 4.31 15.38
CA ILE A 5 9.93 4.35 14.97
C ILE A 5 10.12 5.23 13.71
N TYR A 6 9.16 5.18 12.78
CA TYR A 6 9.16 5.92 11.51
C TYR A 6 7.97 6.86 11.44
N LYS A 7 7.90 7.78 12.41
CA LYS A 7 6.75 8.65 12.60
C LYS A 7 6.54 9.58 11.40
N GLU A 8 7.62 10.16 10.88
CA GLU A 8 7.55 11.11 9.76
C GLU A 8 7.14 10.44 8.46
N GLU A 9 7.76 9.31 8.13
CA GLU A 9 7.43 8.53 6.93
C GLU A 9 6.02 7.99 6.99
N ALA A 10 5.58 7.50 8.16
CA ALA A 10 4.21 7.04 8.35
C ALA A 10 3.20 8.15 8.09
N TYR A 11 3.41 9.36 8.65
CA TYR A 11 2.51 10.48 8.38
C TYR A 11 2.53 10.93 6.93
N LYS A 12 3.69 10.92 6.27
CA LYS A 12 3.81 11.25 4.85
C LYS A 12 2.97 10.30 3.99
N ILE A 13 3.12 8.99 4.21
CA ILE A 13 2.37 7.97 3.47
C ILE A 13 0.86 8.09 3.75
N ILE A 14 0.47 8.28 5.00
CA ILE A 14 -0.94 8.46 5.38
C ILE A 14 -1.52 9.70 4.69
N GLY A 15 -0.79 10.82 4.67
CA GLY A 15 -1.22 12.04 4.00
C GLY A 15 -1.51 11.83 2.52
N ILE A 16 -0.61 11.13 1.81
CA ILE A 16 -0.78 10.77 0.40
C ILE A 16 -2.02 9.89 0.20
N CYS A 17 -2.22 8.87 1.05
CA CYS A 17 -3.43 8.04 0.98
C CYS A 17 -4.71 8.85 1.18
N MET A 18 -4.70 9.83 2.09
CA MET A 18 -5.85 10.71 2.31
C MET A 18 -6.10 11.61 1.11
N GLU A 19 -5.05 12.12 0.46
CA GLU A 19 -5.16 12.93 -0.75
C GLU A 19 -5.78 12.14 -1.91
N VAL A 20 -5.28 10.93 -2.18
CA VAL A 20 -5.88 10.04 -3.19
C VAL A 20 -7.35 9.74 -2.88
N HIS A 21 -7.67 9.47 -1.61
CA HIS A 21 -9.06 9.24 -1.21
C HIS A 21 -9.95 10.48 -1.38
N ASN A 22 -9.43 11.68 -1.11
CA ASN A 22 -10.15 12.93 -1.29
C ASN A 22 -10.40 13.24 -2.78
N GLN A 23 -9.44 12.92 -3.64
CA GLN A 23 -9.56 13.13 -5.09
C GLN A 23 -10.49 12.11 -5.76
N LEU A 24 -10.32 10.82 -5.47
CA LEU A 24 -11.13 9.75 -6.07
C LEU A 24 -12.52 9.64 -5.41
N GLY A 25 -12.61 9.86 -4.10
CA GLY A 25 -13.81 9.58 -3.34
C GLY A 25 -14.17 8.09 -3.29
N LYS A 26 -15.32 7.78 -2.71
CA LYS A 26 -15.79 6.39 -2.53
C LYS A 26 -16.34 5.78 -3.83
N GLY A 27 -16.16 4.48 -4.02
CA GLY A 27 -16.84 3.70 -5.07
C GLY A 27 -15.95 3.16 -6.19
N PHE A 28 -14.66 3.48 -6.18
CA PHE A 28 -13.68 2.94 -7.13
C PHE A 28 -13.13 1.59 -6.69
N ASN A 29 -12.67 0.80 -7.67
CA ASN A 29 -12.03 -0.48 -7.43
C ASN A 29 -10.61 -0.29 -6.84
N GLU A 30 -10.14 -1.26 -6.07
CA GLU A 30 -8.80 -1.29 -5.47
C GLU A 30 -7.69 -1.01 -6.49
N ILE A 31 -7.83 -1.52 -7.72
CA ILE A 31 -6.86 -1.31 -8.80
C ILE A 31 -6.70 0.18 -9.11
N VAL A 32 -7.81 0.92 -9.15
CA VAL A 32 -7.80 2.37 -9.43
C VAL A 32 -7.11 3.13 -8.30
N TYR A 33 -7.35 2.73 -7.05
CA TYR A 33 -6.66 3.30 -5.90
C TYR A 33 -5.16 3.00 -5.92
N ALA A 34 -4.77 1.79 -6.29
CA ALA A 34 -3.36 1.40 -6.40
C ALA A 34 -2.66 2.21 -7.49
N ASP A 35 -3.30 2.41 -8.65
CA ASP A 35 -2.77 3.21 -9.75
C ASP A 35 -2.61 4.68 -9.38
N ALA A 36 -3.58 5.26 -8.66
CA ALA A 36 -3.48 6.63 -8.17
C ALA A 36 -2.34 6.79 -7.15
N LEU A 37 -2.20 5.85 -6.21
CA LEU A 37 -1.12 5.87 -5.23
C LEU A 37 0.26 5.69 -5.86
N GLU A 38 0.36 4.90 -6.92
CA GLU A 38 1.61 4.75 -7.67
C GLU A 38 2.07 6.08 -8.28
N ILE A 39 1.15 6.84 -8.87
CA ILE A 39 1.43 8.18 -9.40
C ILE A 39 1.92 9.10 -8.27
N GLU A 40 1.18 9.16 -7.17
CA GLU A 40 1.54 10.02 -6.03
C GLU A 40 2.88 9.61 -5.40
N PHE A 41 3.17 8.31 -5.29
CA PHE A 41 4.45 7.84 -4.76
C PHE A 41 5.62 8.15 -5.69
N MET A 42 5.43 8.09 -7.01
CA MET A 42 6.44 8.55 -7.97
C MET A 42 6.70 10.05 -7.82
N ASP A 43 5.65 10.87 -7.77
CA ASP A 43 5.79 12.34 -7.64
C ASP A 43 6.44 12.74 -6.32
N HIS A 44 6.13 12.02 -5.23
CA HIS A 44 6.71 12.25 -3.91
C HIS A 44 8.08 11.57 -3.69
N ASN A 45 8.65 10.94 -4.72
CA ASN A 45 9.91 10.17 -4.70
C ASN A 45 9.95 9.11 -3.58
N ILE A 46 8.83 8.44 -3.35
CA ILE A 46 8.73 7.36 -2.36
C ILE A 46 9.06 6.04 -3.04
N LEU A 47 9.98 5.29 -2.44
CA LEU A 47 10.29 3.93 -2.88
C LEU A 47 9.09 3.02 -2.57
N TYR A 48 8.41 2.57 -3.60
CA TYR A 48 7.29 1.63 -3.49
C TYR A 48 7.54 0.40 -4.38
N SER A 49 6.75 -0.65 -4.16
CA SER A 49 6.76 -1.82 -5.04
C SER A 49 5.38 -2.46 -5.01
N ARG A 50 4.80 -2.61 -6.20
CA ARG A 50 3.46 -3.20 -6.37
C ARG A 50 3.54 -4.70 -6.37
N GLU A 51 2.52 -5.33 -5.76
CA GLU A 51 2.26 -6.76 -5.86
C GLU A 51 3.51 -7.62 -5.64
N LYS A 52 4.34 -7.27 -4.63
CA LYS A 52 5.52 -8.07 -4.27
C LYS A 52 5.08 -9.49 -3.97
N LYS A 53 5.45 -10.42 -4.83
CA LYS A 53 5.23 -11.85 -4.63
C LYS A 53 6.06 -12.30 -3.45
N TYR A 54 5.41 -12.65 -2.34
CA TYR A 54 6.08 -13.28 -1.21
C TYR A 54 6.03 -14.78 -1.41
N GLY A 55 7.20 -15.39 -1.63
CA GLY A 55 7.34 -16.84 -1.55
C GLY A 55 7.29 -17.26 -0.09
N ILE A 56 6.15 -17.76 0.38
CA ILE A 56 6.09 -18.39 1.71
C ILE A 56 6.71 -19.78 1.56
N VAL A 57 7.93 -19.95 2.08
CA VAL A 57 8.54 -21.29 2.23
C VAL A 57 8.11 -21.85 3.58
N THR A 58 6.91 -22.43 3.65
CA THR A 58 6.56 -23.36 4.72
C THR A 58 7.07 -24.74 4.34
N LYS A 59 7.75 -25.44 5.27
CA LYS A 59 8.32 -26.79 5.09
C LYS A 59 7.40 -27.64 4.21
N GLU A 60 7.89 -27.94 3.00
CA GLU A 60 7.37 -28.90 2.01
C GLU A 60 6.31 -28.47 0.98
N ILE A 61 5.82 -27.23 0.92
CA ILE A 61 4.92 -26.83 -0.20
C ILE A 61 5.18 -25.41 -0.70
N TYR A 62 5.55 -25.28 -1.98
CA TYR A 62 5.66 -24.00 -2.70
C TYR A 62 4.28 -23.54 -3.17
N PHE A 63 3.61 -22.67 -2.40
CA PHE A 63 2.44 -21.96 -2.89
C PHE A 63 2.87 -20.64 -3.54
N HIS A 64 2.54 -20.47 -4.83
CA HIS A 64 2.56 -19.15 -5.47
C HIS A 64 1.34 -18.37 -4.99
N ILE A 65 1.52 -17.57 -3.95
CA ILE A 65 0.46 -16.68 -3.47
C ILE A 65 0.64 -15.32 -4.16
N ASN A 66 -0.32 -14.97 -5.03
CA ASN A 66 -0.44 -13.60 -5.53
C ASN A 66 -0.99 -12.74 -4.38
N THR A 67 -0.10 -11.99 -3.74
CA THR A 67 -0.37 -11.08 -2.64
C THR A 67 -1.06 -9.81 -3.12
N LYS A 68 -2.33 -9.94 -3.52
CA LYS A 68 -3.28 -8.83 -3.69
C LYS A 68 -3.68 -8.16 -2.36
N GLN A 69 -2.85 -8.24 -1.32
CA GLN A 69 -3.19 -7.78 0.03
C GLN A 69 -1.97 -7.09 0.66
N THR A 70 -1.81 -5.82 0.35
CA THR A 70 -1.06 -4.91 1.24
C THR A 70 -1.68 -3.52 1.33
N LEU A 71 -2.66 -3.17 0.48
CA LEU A 71 -3.42 -1.91 0.59
C LEU A 71 -4.78 -2.05 1.30
N LEU A 72 -5.27 -3.27 1.53
CA LEU A 72 -6.60 -3.52 2.10
C LEU A 72 -6.70 -3.37 3.63
N LEU A 73 -5.69 -2.82 4.33
CA LEU A 73 -5.76 -2.63 5.79
C LEU A 73 -5.84 -1.16 6.26
N MET A 74 -6.00 -0.20 5.34
CA MET A 74 -6.12 1.22 5.70
C MET A 74 -7.48 1.86 5.36
N ILE A 75 -8.40 1.15 4.70
CA ILE A 75 -9.71 1.69 4.27
C ILE A 75 -10.90 0.81 4.73
N LYS A 76 -10.70 -0.07 5.72
CA LYS A 76 -11.80 -0.78 6.39
C LYS A 76 -11.71 -0.64 7.90
#